data_AF-A0A2H5WVH3-F1
#
_entry.id   AF-A0A2H5WVH3-F1
#
_cell.length_a   1.000
_cell.length_b   1.000
_cell.length_c   1.000
_cell.angle_alpha   90.00
_cell.angle_beta   90.00
_cell.angle_gamma   90.00
#
_symmetry.space_group_name_H-M   'P 1'
#
loop_
_entity.id
_entity.type
_entity.pdbx_description
1 polymer ?
#
loop_
_entity_poly.entity_id
_entity_poly.type
_entity_poly.pdbx_seq_one_letter_code
_entity_poly.pdbx_strand_id
1 'polypeptide(L)'
;MKRQVLVVGIVLAISTGKMLGQHLQGSDTYADVGFSYGCLAGGSGIGYCQWLTVRGDRDLPPRTGATGVIRTIRVADSGDPFGRVLLLWSGWASHSLPDASFWLKGIEWSAPIYEPAQVGDVFWGENTLRGYMWNGSYWHGAHRSVQVGVYVESAPRPSRRGLGSERPTWNIGDYRARDLMPNRPGVQLDPCLNRPNCDSRGLGCRFTTFVDLAFSTGSQRFMRPPVLMKRITGLDQAATDSYGSLFRDDVLLQAALRVNGETVRSLSSELTFAPGDSFSITMPSQNGSWNLWGLPRRGIYHIEYDVRIYHRPYDKNGSPIWIEPQLTPVEYLRQADRVYFDLRHLYYRAYGAISREGSYSDGELPPVCISKQSGSLAIQLNLQDFGLPYNRWVTLGATPLSDDTVEWSLDELPNECVNVEGINVLIYRVWGRLRARLQLVPAEPNSLCGRSFNVVITPIDGDDGNQMNAELYALCQHNDYAKVNVEVRQIDYLSRSGNPEATVPYNPHLLYTFSDAEDIEFILYGDANRDGQVDDSDLLAVLFEFGQEGLRDGDVNGDGRVDDTDLLTVLFQFGRAYGDCCRSCPPDR
;
A
#
# COMPACT_ATOMS: atom_id res chain seq x y z
N MET A 1 23.91 30.63 -10.83
CA MET A 1 22.60 30.53 -11.54
C MET A 1 21.50 30.28 -10.52
N LYS A 2 20.46 31.11 -10.51
CA LYS A 2 19.36 31.10 -9.53
C LYS A 2 18.54 29.80 -9.67
N ARG A 3 18.56 28.91 -8.68
CA ARG A 3 17.58 27.83 -8.55
C ARG A 3 16.28 28.43 -8.00
N GLN A 4 15.29 28.57 -8.87
CA GLN A 4 13.92 28.88 -8.49
C GLN A 4 13.33 27.70 -7.74
N VAL A 5 12.92 27.94 -6.50
CA VAL A 5 12.13 27.03 -5.69
C VAL A 5 10.75 26.94 -6.32
N LEU A 6 10.43 25.81 -6.94
CA LEU A 6 9.09 25.52 -7.43
C LEU A 6 8.21 25.16 -6.22
N VAL A 7 7.59 26.17 -5.61
CA VAL A 7 6.51 25.98 -4.65
C VAL A 7 5.28 25.53 -5.44
N VAL A 8 5.07 24.22 -5.54
CA VAL A 8 3.79 23.68 -6.02
C VAL A 8 2.78 23.91 -4.90
N GLY A 9 2.00 24.98 -5.06
CA GLY A 9 0.86 25.28 -4.22
C GLY A 9 -0.12 24.12 -4.25
N ILE A 10 -0.34 23.50 -3.09
CA ILE A 10 -1.44 22.56 -2.88
C ILE A 10 -2.72 23.38 -3.02
N VAL A 11 -3.36 23.20 -4.18
CA VAL A 11 -4.72 23.62 -4.45
C VAL A 11 -5.60 23.08 -3.34
N LEU A 12 -6.37 23.97 -2.70
CA LEU A 12 -7.49 23.65 -1.85
C LEU A 12 -8.50 22.83 -2.67
N ALA A 13 -8.32 21.51 -2.71
CA ALA A 13 -9.37 20.61 -3.12
C ALA A 13 -10.36 20.53 -1.96
N ILE A 14 -11.31 21.48 -1.94
CA ILE A 14 -12.63 21.22 -1.36
C ILE A 14 -13.19 20.09 -2.20
N SER A 15 -12.88 18.84 -1.81
CA SER A 15 -13.60 17.68 -2.30
C SER A 15 -15.01 17.79 -1.73
N THR A 16 -15.88 18.41 -2.51
CA THR A 16 -17.28 18.00 -2.54
C THR A 16 -17.29 16.57 -3.07
N GLY A 17 -16.97 15.62 -2.18
CA GLY A 17 -17.17 14.20 -2.45
C GLY A 17 -18.65 14.01 -2.71
N LYS A 18 -19.01 13.87 -3.99
CA LYS A 18 -20.34 13.41 -4.35
C LYS A 18 -20.55 12.05 -3.68
N MET A 19 -21.53 12.04 -2.78
CA MET A 19 -22.26 10.91 -2.18
C MET A 19 -21.87 9.53 -2.70
N LEU A 20 -21.20 8.74 -1.86
CA LEU A 20 -21.16 7.28 -2.00
C LEU A 20 -21.63 6.68 -0.67
N GLY A 21 -22.87 6.19 -0.68
CA GLY A 21 -23.22 4.93 -0.02
C GLY A 21 -23.83 4.94 1.38
N GLN A 22 -24.68 5.87 1.83
CA GLN A 22 -25.37 5.69 3.13
C GLN A 22 -26.89 5.71 2.98
N HIS A 23 -27.50 4.54 3.01
CA HIS A 23 -28.90 4.36 2.71
C HIS A 23 -29.53 3.34 3.65
N LEU A 24 -30.80 3.59 3.91
CA LEU A 24 -31.75 2.70 4.51
C LEU A 24 -32.70 2.21 3.43
N GLN A 25 -33.21 0.99 3.63
CA GLN A 25 -34.24 0.40 2.81
C GLN A 25 -35.44 0.04 3.69
N GLY A 26 -36.63 0.50 3.31
CA GLY A 26 -37.88 0.23 4.01
C GLY A 26 -38.73 -0.82 3.29
N SER A 27 -39.28 -1.77 4.03
CA SER A 27 -40.19 -2.80 3.50
C SER A 27 -41.30 -3.13 4.50
N ASP A 28 -42.30 -3.90 4.05
CA ASP A 28 -43.53 -4.20 4.81
C ASP A 28 -44.20 -2.91 5.32
N THR A 29 -44.69 -2.15 4.35
CA THR A 29 -45.24 -0.82 4.55
C THR A 29 -46.77 -0.85 4.43
N TYR A 30 -47.44 -0.09 5.29
CA TYR A 30 -48.88 0.15 5.21
C TYR A 30 -49.21 1.62 5.51
N ALA A 31 -49.97 2.29 4.65
CA ALA A 31 -50.37 3.68 4.82
C ALA A 31 -51.85 3.87 4.49
N ASP A 32 -52.61 4.34 5.47
CA ASP A 32 -53.97 4.82 5.26
C ASP A 32 -53.99 6.14 4.49
N VAL A 33 -55.18 6.53 4.02
CA VAL A 33 -55.40 7.82 3.36
C VAL A 33 -54.97 8.97 4.29
N GLY A 34 -54.10 9.84 3.80
CA GLY A 34 -53.51 10.94 4.57
C GLY A 34 -52.13 10.64 5.14
N PHE A 35 -51.62 9.40 4.96
CA PHE A 35 -50.23 9.07 5.18
C PHE A 35 -49.45 8.97 3.87
N SER A 36 -48.19 9.38 3.94
CA SER A 36 -47.20 9.28 2.88
C SER A 36 -45.86 8.89 3.47
N TYR A 37 -45.06 8.15 2.72
CA TYR A 37 -43.67 7.93 3.06
C TYR A 37 -42.80 9.00 2.42
N GLY A 38 -41.82 9.49 3.16
CA GLY A 38 -40.77 10.27 2.53
C GLY A 38 -39.64 9.36 2.05
N CYS A 39 -39.11 9.70 0.87
CA CYS A 39 -38.30 8.90 -0.05
C CYS A 39 -39.11 7.99 -1.01
N LEU A 40 -38.84 8.10 -2.32
CA LEU A 40 -39.55 7.37 -3.39
C LEU A 40 -38.58 6.81 -4.43
N ALA A 41 -38.77 5.54 -4.85
CA ALA A 41 -38.79 5.16 -6.27
C ALA A 41 -39.19 3.68 -6.50
N GLY A 42 -40.23 3.49 -7.35
CA GLY A 42 -40.35 2.38 -8.32
C GLY A 42 -40.50 0.94 -7.80
N GLY A 43 -41.61 0.61 -7.11
CA GLY A 43 -41.95 -0.77 -6.76
C GLY A 43 -42.70 -0.87 -5.43
N SER A 44 -43.05 -2.10 -5.01
CA SER A 44 -43.83 -2.38 -3.79
C SER A 44 -43.08 -2.18 -2.46
N GLY A 45 -42.07 -1.30 -2.40
CA GLY A 45 -41.25 -1.01 -1.22
C GLY A 45 -40.62 0.40 -1.27
N ILE A 46 -40.01 0.84 -0.17
CA ILE A 46 -39.30 2.13 -0.12
C ILE A 46 -37.84 1.88 -0.55
N GLY A 47 -37.35 2.69 -1.50
CA GLY A 47 -36.03 2.55 -2.11
C GLY A 47 -34.86 2.77 -1.17
N TYR A 48 -33.66 2.95 -1.74
CA TYR A 48 -32.43 3.27 -1.00
C TYR A 48 -32.38 4.75 -0.67
N CYS A 49 -32.47 5.09 0.62
CA CYS A 49 -32.70 6.46 1.09
C CYS A 49 -31.80 6.83 2.26
N GLN A 50 -31.27 8.06 2.29
CA GLN A 50 -30.54 8.58 3.45
C GLN A 50 -31.43 8.76 4.71
N TRP A 51 -32.74 8.65 4.54
CA TRP A 51 -33.71 8.72 5.61
C TRP A 51 -35.02 8.07 5.16
N LEU A 52 -35.79 7.57 6.12
CA LEU A 52 -37.14 7.05 5.92
C LEU A 52 -38.08 7.77 6.86
N THR A 53 -39.17 8.33 6.35
CA THR A 53 -40.21 8.94 7.21
C THR A 53 -41.58 8.39 6.89
N VAL A 54 -42.44 8.37 7.92
CA VAL A 54 -43.88 8.24 7.83
C VAL A 54 -44.47 9.59 8.21
N ARG A 55 -45.16 10.22 7.26
CA ARG A 55 -45.79 11.54 7.41
C ARG A 55 -47.29 11.39 7.28
N GLY A 56 -48.03 11.75 8.32
CA GLY A 56 -49.49 11.83 8.35
C GLY A 56 -49.95 13.27 8.50
N ASP A 57 -50.88 13.72 7.67
CA ASP A 57 -51.39 15.10 7.71
C ASP A 57 -52.77 15.16 7.05
N ARG A 58 -53.82 15.28 7.85
CA ARG A 58 -55.21 15.22 7.34
C ARG A 58 -56.23 15.72 8.36
N ASP A 59 -57.32 16.29 7.84
CA ASP A 59 -58.60 16.38 8.55
C ASP A 59 -59.30 15.02 8.61
N LEU A 60 -59.35 14.42 9.79
CA LEU A 60 -60.00 13.12 10.01
C LEU A 60 -61.50 13.29 10.26
N PRO A 61 -62.37 12.52 9.59
CA PRO A 61 -63.80 12.47 9.91
C PRO A 61 -64.08 12.04 11.36
N PRO A 62 -65.27 12.34 11.90
CA PRO A 62 -65.67 11.90 13.24
C PRO A 62 -65.49 10.39 13.42
N ARG A 63 -64.93 9.97 14.56
CA ARG A 63 -64.76 8.56 14.95
C ARG A 63 -63.94 7.71 13.98
N THR A 64 -63.00 8.33 13.27
CA THR A 64 -62.08 7.63 12.37
C THR A 64 -60.62 7.79 12.82
N GLY A 65 -59.80 6.83 12.43
CA GLY A 65 -58.36 6.86 12.61
C GLY A 65 -57.64 6.54 11.31
N ALA A 66 -56.37 6.91 11.24
CA ALA A 66 -55.48 6.57 10.15
C ALA A 66 -54.11 6.21 10.72
N THR A 67 -53.44 5.25 10.10
CA THR A 67 -52.10 4.82 10.47
C THR A 67 -51.19 4.74 9.25
N GLY A 68 -49.93 5.08 9.46
CA GLY A 68 -48.84 4.78 8.53
C GLY A 68 -47.75 4.01 9.27
N VAL A 69 -47.17 3.00 8.63
CA VAL A 69 -46.13 2.17 9.23
C VAL A 69 -45.10 1.71 8.20
N ILE A 70 -43.85 1.60 8.65
CA ILE A 70 -42.78 0.81 8.04
C ILE A 70 -42.38 -0.23 9.08
N ARG A 71 -42.65 -1.51 8.82
CA ARG A 71 -42.36 -2.58 9.79
C ARG A 71 -40.92 -3.06 9.74
N THR A 72 -40.29 -3.02 8.57
CA THR A 72 -38.92 -3.50 8.38
C THR A 72 -38.04 -2.41 7.79
N ILE A 73 -36.93 -2.12 8.46
CA ILE A 73 -35.91 -1.16 8.00
C ILE A 73 -34.56 -1.85 8.02
N ARG A 74 -33.85 -1.82 6.89
CA ARG A 74 -32.51 -2.40 6.73
C ARG A 74 -31.48 -1.31 6.45
N VAL A 75 -30.30 -1.42 7.06
CA VAL A 75 -29.12 -0.64 6.65
C VAL A 75 -28.54 -1.26 5.39
N ALA A 76 -28.63 -0.55 4.27
CA ALA A 76 -28.30 -1.06 2.96
C ALA A 76 -26.81 -0.92 2.63
N ASP A 77 -26.22 0.22 2.93
CA ASP A 77 -24.83 0.58 2.65
C ASP A 77 -24.31 1.65 3.64
N SER A 78 -22.99 1.81 3.69
CA SER A 78 -22.30 2.89 4.41
C SER A 78 -21.26 3.58 3.52
N GLY A 79 -21.06 4.89 3.73
CA GLY A 79 -19.95 5.63 3.12
C GLY A 79 -18.62 5.45 3.87
N ASP A 80 -18.66 4.87 5.07
CA ASP A 80 -17.49 4.36 5.79
C ASP A 80 -17.07 3.00 5.19
N PRO A 81 -15.78 2.78 4.83
CA PRO A 81 -15.31 1.49 4.32
C PRO A 81 -15.52 0.31 5.27
N PHE A 82 -15.77 0.57 6.57
CA PHE A 82 -15.96 -0.47 7.58
C PHE A 82 -17.41 -0.90 7.80
N GLY A 83 -18.35 -0.42 6.98
CA GLY A 83 -19.75 -0.84 7.11
C GLY A 83 -20.50 -0.16 8.25
N ARG A 84 -19.96 0.91 8.86
CA ARG A 84 -20.49 1.50 10.11
C ARG A 84 -21.34 2.72 9.85
N VAL A 85 -22.52 2.75 10.46
CA VAL A 85 -23.45 3.89 10.39
C VAL A 85 -24.01 4.25 11.75
N LEU A 86 -24.54 5.45 11.84
CA LEU A 86 -25.24 5.99 13.00
C LEU A 86 -26.68 6.30 12.58
N LEU A 87 -27.63 5.91 13.42
CA LEU A 87 -29.05 6.10 13.18
C LEU A 87 -29.63 7.06 14.21
N LEU A 88 -30.45 8.00 13.74
CA LEU A 88 -31.25 8.87 14.60
C LEU A 88 -32.73 8.68 14.30
N TRP A 89 -33.42 8.02 15.22
CA TRP A 89 -34.85 7.86 15.21
C TRP A 89 -35.49 9.03 15.95
N SER A 90 -36.47 9.67 15.34
CA SER A 90 -37.18 10.78 15.98
C SER A 90 -38.62 10.86 15.48
N GLY A 91 -39.48 11.50 16.27
CA GLY A 91 -40.87 11.71 15.92
C GLY A 91 -41.46 12.92 16.61
N TRP A 92 -42.51 13.44 15.99
CA TRP A 92 -43.30 14.55 16.48
C TRP A 92 -44.77 14.31 16.13
N ALA A 93 -45.67 14.71 17.01
CA ALA A 93 -47.11 14.71 16.78
C ALA A 93 -47.69 16.06 17.19
N SER A 94 -48.68 16.54 16.44
CA SER A 94 -49.34 17.83 16.68
C SER A 94 -50.15 17.90 17.98
N HIS A 95 -50.55 16.76 18.52
CA HIS A 95 -51.43 16.64 19.68
C HIS A 95 -50.95 15.51 20.58
N SER A 96 -51.31 15.58 21.87
CA SER A 96 -51.04 14.52 22.84
C SER A 96 -51.98 13.33 22.68
N LEU A 97 -51.70 12.22 23.39
CA LEU A 97 -52.56 11.04 23.38
C LEU A 97 -54.02 11.36 23.73
N PRO A 98 -55.00 10.67 23.10
CA PRO A 98 -54.85 9.64 22.05
C PRO A 98 -54.90 10.17 20.61
N ASP A 99 -54.86 11.49 20.42
CA ASP A 99 -55.29 12.16 19.19
C ASP A 99 -54.29 12.06 18.04
N ALA A 100 -53.00 12.09 18.35
CA ALA A 100 -51.93 11.74 17.45
C ALA A 100 -50.80 11.08 18.25
N SER A 101 -50.18 10.04 17.70
CA SER A 101 -49.05 9.39 18.35
C SER A 101 -48.11 8.74 17.35
N PHE A 102 -46.91 8.44 17.82
CA PHE A 102 -45.89 7.79 17.02
C PHE A 102 -45.16 6.73 17.85
N TRP A 103 -44.59 5.75 17.16
CA TRP A 103 -43.74 4.71 17.74
C TRP A 103 -42.37 4.74 17.08
N LEU A 104 -41.34 4.63 17.91
CA LEU A 104 -39.97 4.35 17.50
C LEU A 104 -39.59 3.01 18.10
N LYS A 105 -39.29 2.01 17.25
CA LYS A 105 -38.86 0.67 17.65
C LYS A 105 -39.77 0.03 18.71
N GLY A 106 -41.09 0.16 18.53
CA GLY A 106 -42.09 -0.43 19.43
C GLY A 106 -42.50 0.42 20.63
N ILE A 107 -41.84 1.55 20.89
CA ILE A 107 -42.12 2.41 22.04
C ILE A 107 -42.95 3.62 21.60
N GLU A 108 -44.16 3.76 22.14
CA GLU A 108 -45.03 4.92 21.90
C GLU A 108 -44.47 6.17 22.59
N TRP A 109 -44.50 7.32 21.92
CA TRP A 109 -43.95 8.59 22.45
C TRP A 109 -42.49 8.50 22.90
N SER A 110 -41.71 7.65 22.24
CA SER A 110 -40.29 7.50 22.55
C SER A 110 -39.53 8.81 22.35
N ALA A 111 -38.60 9.11 23.26
CA ALA A 111 -37.59 10.13 23.04
C ALA A 111 -36.72 9.77 21.81
N PRO A 112 -36.02 10.74 21.18
CA PRO A 112 -35.13 10.43 20.07
C PRO A 112 -34.11 9.35 20.45
N ILE A 113 -33.98 8.33 19.59
CA ILE A 113 -33.07 7.21 19.81
C ILE A 113 -31.88 7.41 18.88
N TYR A 114 -30.68 7.54 19.46
CA TYR A 114 -29.42 7.61 18.73
C TYR A 114 -28.66 6.31 18.96
N GLU A 115 -28.39 5.55 17.89
CA GLU A 115 -27.78 4.21 18.01
C GLU A 115 -26.78 3.88 16.89
N PRO A 116 -25.77 3.04 17.17
CA PRO A 116 -24.86 2.52 16.14
C PRO A 116 -25.52 1.36 15.40
N ALA A 117 -25.25 1.26 14.10
CA ALA A 117 -25.65 0.12 13.29
C ALA A 117 -24.57 -0.21 12.25
N GLN A 118 -24.73 -1.36 11.60
CA GLN A 118 -23.85 -1.80 10.54
C GLN A 118 -24.62 -2.17 9.29
N VAL A 119 -23.95 -2.10 8.14
CA VAL A 119 -24.49 -2.59 6.87
C VAL A 119 -24.97 -4.03 7.04
N GLY A 120 -26.21 -4.29 6.61
CA GLY A 120 -26.86 -5.58 6.77
C GLY A 120 -27.75 -5.69 8.01
N ASP A 121 -27.63 -4.79 9.00
CA ASP A 121 -28.55 -4.77 10.14
C ASP A 121 -29.99 -4.53 9.68
N VAL A 122 -30.92 -5.26 10.30
CA VAL A 122 -32.36 -5.16 10.04
C VAL A 122 -33.08 -4.90 11.36
N PHE A 123 -33.98 -3.93 11.35
CA PHE A 123 -34.91 -3.61 12.43
C PHE A 123 -36.31 -4.02 11.99
N TRP A 124 -36.99 -4.87 12.77
CA TRP A 124 -38.32 -5.38 12.42
C TRP A 124 -39.27 -5.41 13.60
N GLY A 125 -40.57 -5.29 13.31
CA GLY A 125 -41.64 -5.30 14.30
C GLY A 125 -42.89 -4.53 13.82
N GLU A 126 -44.04 -4.84 14.41
CA GLU A 126 -45.33 -4.20 14.05
C GLU A 126 -45.34 -2.68 14.21
N ASN A 127 -44.51 -2.15 15.11
CA ASN A 127 -44.42 -0.73 15.44
C ASN A 127 -42.97 -0.20 15.31
N THR A 128 -42.17 -0.71 14.36
CA THR A 128 -40.78 -0.25 14.14
C THR A 128 -40.72 1.25 13.87
N LEU A 129 -41.51 1.72 12.90
CA LEU A 129 -41.70 3.13 12.63
C LEU A 129 -43.17 3.37 12.27
N ARG A 130 -43.94 3.95 13.19
CA ARG A 130 -45.39 4.10 13.03
C ARG A 130 -45.85 5.49 13.41
N GLY A 131 -46.72 6.07 12.60
CA GLY A 131 -47.54 7.23 12.95
C GLY A 131 -49.01 6.84 13.01
N TYR A 132 -49.73 7.40 13.97
CA TYR A 132 -51.16 7.18 14.17
C TYR A 132 -51.86 8.51 14.42
N MET A 133 -53.06 8.64 13.88
CA MET A 133 -53.92 9.79 14.06
C MET A 133 -55.34 9.31 14.37
N TRP A 134 -56.01 9.97 15.31
CA TRP A 134 -57.37 9.63 15.74
C TRP A 134 -58.22 10.88 15.95
N ASN A 135 -59.47 10.81 15.51
CA ASN A 135 -60.49 11.80 15.83
C ASN A 135 -61.53 11.20 16.79
N GLY A 136 -61.46 11.60 18.06
CA GLY A 136 -62.42 11.20 19.09
C GLY A 136 -63.78 11.89 18.99
N SER A 137 -63.91 12.98 18.23
CA SER A 137 -65.14 13.73 18.05
C SER A 137 -66.21 12.91 17.34
N TYR A 138 -67.46 13.13 17.73
CA TYR A 138 -68.64 12.52 17.11
C TYR A 138 -69.28 13.40 16.03
N TRP A 139 -68.94 14.68 15.97
CA TRP A 139 -69.76 15.67 15.26
C TRP A 139 -68.98 16.49 14.23
N HIS A 140 -67.66 16.62 14.39
CA HIS A 140 -66.84 17.44 13.50
C HIS A 140 -65.53 16.73 13.15
N GLY A 141 -65.01 17.04 11.96
CA GLY A 141 -63.67 16.66 11.57
C GLY A 141 -62.62 17.33 12.46
N ALA A 142 -61.44 16.74 12.54
CA ALA A 142 -60.35 17.28 13.33
C ALA A 142 -59.03 17.13 12.59
N HIS A 143 -58.31 18.24 12.43
CA HIS A 143 -56.98 18.25 11.81
C HIS A 143 -55.98 17.51 12.70
N ARG A 144 -55.30 16.51 12.14
CA ARG A 144 -54.23 15.78 12.81
C ARG A 144 -53.02 15.72 11.91
N SER A 145 -51.86 15.87 12.52
CA SER A 145 -50.59 15.64 11.86
C SER A 145 -49.59 14.94 12.78
N VAL A 146 -48.78 14.08 12.17
CA VAL A 146 -47.71 13.31 12.80
C VAL A 146 -46.59 13.10 11.80
N GLN A 147 -45.35 13.18 12.25
CA GLN A 147 -44.20 12.79 11.45
C GLN A 147 -43.22 12.01 12.29
N VAL A 148 -42.79 10.88 11.77
CA VAL A 148 -41.84 9.99 12.43
C VAL A 148 -40.85 9.49 11.41
N GLY A 149 -39.59 9.32 11.79
CA GLY A 149 -38.56 8.96 10.83
C GLY A 149 -37.26 8.49 11.47
N VAL A 150 -36.42 7.94 10.60
CA VAL A 150 -35.05 7.56 10.90
C VAL A 150 -34.12 8.16 9.84
N TYR A 151 -33.04 8.76 10.30
CA TYR A 151 -31.96 9.30 9.46
C TYR A 151 -30.72 8.46 9.66
N VAL A 152 -29.95 8.25 8.58
CA VAL A 152 -28.67 7.54 8.62
C VAL A 152 -27.51 8.44 8.22
N GLU A 153 -26.41 8.34 8.94
CA GLU A 153 -25.14 8.97 8.59
C GLU A 153 -23.99 7.96 8.77
N SER A 154 -22.95 8.06 7.94
CA SER A 154 -21.75 7.22 8.11
C SER A 154 -21.03 7.57 9.41
N ALA A 155 -20.47 6.56 10.08
CA ALA A 155 -19.70 6.79 11.29
C ALA A 155 -18.45 7.64 10.98
N PRO A 156 -18.19 8.74 11.71
CA PRO A 156 -16.99 9.53 11.48
C PRO A 156 -15.76 8.75 11.97
N ARG A 157 -14.71 8.73 11.15
CA ARG A 157 -13.46 8.03 11.44
C ARG A 157 -12.38 8.97 12.02
N PRO A 158 -11.44 8.45 12.83
CA PRO A 158 -10.25 9.18 13.20
C PRO A 158 -9.47 9.61 11.95
N SER A 159 -8.96 10.84 11.97
CA SER A 159 -8.11 11.38 10.91
C SER A 159 -6.93 12.14 11.49
N ARG A 160 -5.77 12.02 10.85
CA ARG A 160 -4.56 12.75 11.23
C ARG A 160 -4.73 14.23 10.90
N ARG A 161 -4.48 15.10 11.88
CA ARG A 161 -4.51 16.57 11.73
C ARG A 161 -3.12 17.06 11.32
N GLY A 162 -2.97 17.57 10.11
CA GLY A 162 -1.68 18.12 9.63
C GLY A 162 -1.15 19.25 10.52
N LEU A 163 -2.02 20.15 10.98
CA LEU A 163 -1.67 21.19 11.96
C LEU A 163 -1.47 20.57 13.36
N GLY A 164 -0.27 20.72 13.90
CA GLY A 164 0.11 20.19 15.21
C GLY A 164 0.54 18.72 15.23
N SER A 165 0.61 18.06 14.06
CA SER A 165 1.35 16.80 13.93
C SER A 165 2.76 17.09 13.42
N GLU A 166 3.75 16.50 14.06
CA GLU A 166 5.15 16.58 13.65
C GLU A 166 5.45 15.49 12.61
N ARG A 167 6.46 15.71 11.78
CA ARG A 167 6.97 14.66 10.89
C ARG A 167 7.91 13.75 11.70
N PRO A 168 7.90 12.42 11.48
CA PRO A 168 8.95 11.56 11.99
C PRO A 168 10.33 12.07 11.54
N THR A 169 11.33 11.88 12.39
CA THR A 169 12.71 12.31 12.14
C THR A 169 13.72 11.29 12.66
N TRP A 170 14.92 11.37 12.12
CA TRP A 170 16.09 10.64 12.55
C TRP A 170 17.34 11.47 12.24
N ASN A 171 18.43 11.22 12.94
CA ASN A 171 19.66 12.02 12.84
C ASN A 171 20.55 11.68 11.63
N ILE A 172 19.98 11.11 10.55
CA ILE A 172 20.76 10.72 9.37
C ILE A 172 21.49 11.91 8.71
N GLY A 173 20.93 13.12 8.84
CA GLY A 173 21.56 14.36 8.36
C GLY A 173 22.92 14.64 9.01
N ASP A 174 23.14 14.20 10.25
CA ASP A 174 24.43 14.37 10.93
C ASP A 174 25.52 13.49 10.29
N TYR A 175 25.14 12.35 9.72
CA TYR A 175 26.06 11.46 9.01
C TYR A 175 26.34 11.97 7.61
N ARG A 176 25.32 12.43 6.88
CA ARG A 176 25.49 13.12 5.59
C ARG A 176 26.45 14.32 5.70
N ALA A 177 26.48 15.01 6.84
CA ALA A 177 27.40 16.12 7.08
C ALA A 177 28.86 15.69 7.37
N ARG A 178 29.10 14.42 7.69
CA ARG A 178 30.44 13.83 7.92
C ARG A 178 30.92 13.01 6.73
N ASP A 179 30.10 12.94 5.69
CA ASP A 179 30.43 12.26 4.46
C ASP A 179 31.65 12.91 3.82
N LEU A 180 32.68 12.11 3.58
CA LEU A 180 33.93 12.55 2.98
C LEU A 180 33.91 12.46 1.44
N MET A 181 32.91 11.81 0.84
CA MET A 181 32.80 11.61 -0.61
C MET A 181 31.37 11.90 -1.12
N PRO A 182 30.81 13.11 -0.88
CA PRO A 182 29.38 13.40 -1.06
C PRO A 182 28.85 13.29 -2.50
N ASN A 183 29.73 13.18 -3.49
CA ASN A 183 29.34 12.95 -4.88
C ASN A 183 29.06 11.46 -5.17
N ARG A 184 29.50 10.53 -4.33
CA ARG A 184 29.19 9.09 -4.45
C ARG A 184 27.82 8.77 -3.82
N PRO A 185 27.05 7.81 -4.36
CA PRO A 185 25.77 7.41 -3.77
C PRO A 185 25.93 6.83 -2.35
N GLY A 186 25.04 7.23 -1.44
CA GLY A 186 25.10 6.84 -0.02
C GLY A 186 26.04 7.73 0.81
N VAL A 187 26.16 7.44 2.10
CA VAL A 187 27.04 8.15 3.04
C VAL A 187 28.32 7.34 3.24
N GLN A 188 29.47 7.91 2.90
CA GLN A 188 30.77 7.26 3.08
C GLN A 188 31.39 7.70 4.41
N LEU A 189 31.65 6.72 5.29
CA LEU A 189 32.23 6.97 6.61
C LEU A 189 33.57 6.26 6.73
N ASP A 190 34.64 7.04 6.98
CA ASP A 190 35.94 6.49 7.38
C ASP A 190 35.87 6.04 8.84
N PRO A 191 36.04 4.72 9.13
CA PRO A 191 35.97 4.20 10.49
C PRO A 191 37.05 4.67 11.46
N CYS A 192 38.08 5.29 10.92
CA CYS A 192 39.32 5.59 11.59
C CYS A 192 39.48 7.10 11.81
N LEU A 193 38.82 7.94 11.00
CA LEU A 193 38.75 9.39 11.21
C LEU A 193 37.64 9.78 12.22
N ASN A 194 36.61 8.93 12.39
CA ASN A 194 35.37 9.29 13.08
C ASN A 194 35.25 8.86 14.57
N ARG A 195 36.36 8.87 15.35
CA ARG A 195 36.45 8.80 16.85
C ARG A 195 36.99 7.49 17.48
N PRO A 196 38.32 7.30 17.56
CA PRO A 196 38.87 6.47 18.63
C PRO A 196 38.93 7.26 19.95
N ASN A 197 38.09 6.91 20.92
CA ASN A 197 38.30 7.31 22.32
C ASN A 197 39.31 6.34 22.95
N CYS A 198 40.52 6.83 23.15
CA CYS A 198 41.57 6.10 23.84
C CYS A 198 41.26 6.02 25.34
N ASP A 199 41.63 4.92 25.98
CA ASP A 199 41.72 4.92 27.43
C ASP A 199 42.77 5.95 27.90
N SER A 200 42.70 6.35 29.17
CA SER A 200 43.59 7.38 29.75
C SER A 200 45.08 6.97 29.78
N ARG A 201 45.44 5.82 29.21
CA ARG A 201 46.81 5.30 29.14
C ARG A 201 47.29 5.15 27.69
N GLY A 202 46.43 5.39 26.69
CA GLY A 202 46.73 5.16 25.27
C GLY A 202 47.00 3.69 24.93
N LEU A 203 46.63 2.75 25.81
CA LEU A 203 46.95 1.32 25.69
C LEU A 203 45.79 0.49 25.13
N GLY A 204 44.60 1.09 25.00
CA GLY A 204 43.44 0.44 24.39
C GLY A 204 42.41 1.44 23.88
N CYS A 205 41.79 1.12 22.75
CA CYS A 205 40.59 1.81 22.28
C CYS A 205 39.37 1.33 23.06
N ARG A 206 38.60 2.24 23.65
CA ARG A 206 37.24 1.90 24.10
C ARG A 206 36.33 1.93 22.88
N PHE A 207 35.70 0.81 22.55
CA PHE A 207 34.66 0.80 21.54
C PHE A 207 33.51 1.70 21.99
N THR A 208 33.48 2.92 21.46
CA THR A 208 32.27 3.75 21.48
C THR A 208 31.34 3.33 20.34
N THR A 209 30.11 3.80 20.37
CA THR A 209 29.12 3.55 19.32
C THR A 209 29.65 4.10 17.99
N PHE A 210 29.70 3.26 16.97
CA PHE A 210 30.21 3.61 15.65
C PHE A 210 29.12 4.32 14.82
N VAL A 211 27.96 3.68 14.72
CA VAL A 211 26.72 4.31 14.26
C VAL A 211 25.80 4.41 15.47
N ASP A 212 25.30 5.60 15.74
CA ASP A 212 24.23 5.92 16.68
C ASP A 212 23.09 6.61 15.92
N LEU A 213 22.07 5.83 15.60
CA LEU A 213 20.85 6.31 14.96
C LEU A 213 19.83 6.62 16.04
N ALA A 214 19.62 7.91 16.28
CA ALA A 214 18.53 8.42 17.10
C ALA A 214 17.36 8.79 16.20
N PHE A 215 16.18 8.26 16.50
CA PHE A 215 14.98 8.45 15.70
C PHE A 215 13.75 8.68 16.58
N SER A 216 12.79 9.38 16.00
CA SER A 216 11.60 9.88 16.66
C SER A 216 10.42 9.80 15.73
N THR A 217 9.27 9.41 16.27
CA THR A 217 8.02 9.35 15.50
C THR A 217 7.38 10.72 15.32
N GLY A 218 7.85 11.73 16.06
CA GLY A 218 7.17 13.01 16.23
C GLY A 218 5.83 12.87 16.96
N SER A 219 5.35 13.94 17.57
CA SER A 219 4.02 13.97 18.18
C SER A 219 2.95 13.97 17.08
N GLN A 220 1.96 13.08 17.18
CA GLN A 220 0.93 12.89 16.14
C GLN A 220 -0.44 13.30 16.69
N ARG A 221 -1.13 14.23 16.02
CA ARG A 221 -2.44 14.72 16.44
C ARG A 221 -3.55 14.11 15.60
N PHE A 222 -4.57 13.59 16.26
CA PHE A 222 -5.74 13.00 15.63
C PHE A 222 -7.01 13.73 16.06
N MET A 223 -8.02 13.68 15.20
CA MET A 223 -9.37 14.11 15.53
C MET A 223 -10.38 13.06 15.07
N ARG A 224 -11.54 13.05 15.71
CA ARG A 224 -12.74 12.43 15.16
C ARG A 224 -13.85 13.48 15.14
N PRO A 225 -14.31 13.94 13.96
CA PRO A 225 -15.32 14.99 13.88
C PRO A 225 -16.67 14.47 14.42
N PRO A 226 -17.52 15.35 14.99
CA PRO A 226 -18.90 14.99 15.25
C PRO A 226 -19.67 14.79 13.94
N VAL A 227 -20.77 14.04 14.01
CA VAL A 227 -21.75 13.89 12.94
C VAL A 227 -22.92 14.85 13.18
N LEU A 228 -23.44 15.45 12.12
CA LEU A 228 -24.63 16.31 12.17
C LEU A 228 -25.84 15.49 11.71
N MET A 229 -26.85 15.36 12.56
CA MET A 229 -28.04 14.55 12.24
C MET A 229 -29.33 15.36 12.41
N LYS A 230 -30.34 15.03 11.59
CA LYS A 230 -31.64 15.70 11.60
C LYS A 230 -32.58 15.03 12.61
N ARG A 231 -33.07 15.82 13.57
CA ARG A 231 -34.13 15.44 14.50
C ARG A 231 -35.44 16.09 14.08
N ILE A 232 -36.51 15.31 13.92
CA ILE A 232 -37.85 15.82 13.61
C ILE A 232 -38.37 16.62 14.82
N THR A 233 -38.83 17.85 14.57
CA THR A 233 -39.35 18.76 15.61
C THR A 233 -40.76 19.25 15.33
N GLY A 234 -41.28 18.99 14.13
CA GLY A 234 -42.59 19.45 13.67
C GLY A 234 -42.96 18.74 12.36
N LEU A 235 -44.15 19.02 11.84
CA LEU A 235 -44.54 18.59 10.49
C LEU A 235 -43.66 19.29 9.47
N ASP A 236 -42.93 18.51 8.69
CA ASP A 236 -41.94 18.94 7.69
C ASP A 236 -40.86 19.87 8.27
N GLN A 237 -40.63 19.79 9.60
CA GLN A 237 -39.64 20.58 10.32
C GLN A 237 -38.63 19.67 11.02
N ALA A 238 -37.36 20.03 10.93
CA ALA A 238 -36.27 19.34 11.61
C ALA A 238 -35.25 20.32 12.18
N ALA A 239 -34.70 19.98 13.35
CA ALA A 239 -33.49 20.59 13.90
C ALA A 239 -32.27 19.75 13.51
N THR A 240 -31.11 20.39 13.37
CA THR A 240 -29.84 19.69 13.21
C THR A 240 -29.10 19.69 14.54
N ASP A 241 -28.84 18.50 15.06
CA ASP A 241 -28.11 18.29 16.31
C ASP A 241 -26.75 17.65 16.00
N SER A 242 -25.76 17.92 16.85
CA SER A 242 -24.40 17.39 16.74
C SER A 242 -24.21 16.20 17.68
N TYR A 243 -23.73 15.08 17.15
CA TYR A 243 -23.49 13.85 17.91
C TYR A 243 -22.05 13.34 17.75
N GLY A 244 -21.50 12.72 18.78
CA GLY A 244 -20.24 11.99 18.69
C GLY A 244 -20.44 10.58 18.13
N SER A 245 -19.40 9.99 17.53
CA SER A 245 -19.46 8.58 17.09
C SER A 245 -19.73 7.65 18.26
N LEU A 246 -20.64 6.69 18.13
CA LEU A 246 -20.88 5.65 19.13
C LEU A 246 -19.93 4.45 18.99
N PHE A 247 -19.05 4.45 17.99
CA PHE A 247 -18.05 3.41 17.81
C PHE A 247 -16.77 3.71 18.61
N ARG A 248 -16.11 2.64 19.04
CA ARG A 248 -14.71 2.71 19.46
C ARG A 248 -13.82 2.71 18.21
N ASP A 249 -12.76 3.49 18.25
CA ASP A 249 -11.70 3.45 17.26
C ASP A 249 -10.35 3.53 17.96
N ASP A 250 -9.41 2.64 17.62
CA ASP A 250 -8.04 2.75 18.07
C ASP A 250 -7.15 3.25 16.92
N VAL A 251 -6.14 4.03 17.25
CA VAL A 251 -5.09 4.49 16.34
C VAL A 251 -3.78 3.90 16.82
N LEU A 252 -3.15 3.09 15.97
CA LEU A 252 -1.92 2.38 16.26
C LEU A 252 -0.78 2.97 15.45
N LEU A 253 0.25 3.43 16.14
CA LEU A 253 1.51 3.84 15.52
C LEU A 253 2.49 2.67 15.61
N GLN A 254 3.13 2.36 14.50
CA GLN A 254 4.23 1.41 14.42
C GLN A 254 5.38 2.07 13.67
N ALA A 255 6.56 2.05 14.26
CA ALA A 255 7.78 2.51 13.62
C ALA A 255 8.84 1.41 13.70
N ALA A 256 9.63 1.28 12.65
CA ALA A 256 10.71 0.31 12.56
C ALA A 256 11.94 0.96 11.95
N LEU A 257 13.09 0.71 12.59
CA LEU A 257 14.40 0.91 12.00
C LEU A 257 14.90 -0.44 11.52
N ARG A 258 15.36 -0.51 10.28
CA ARG A 258 15.83 -1.73 9.63
C ARG A 258 17.23 -1.53 9.09
N VAL A 259 18.00 -2.61 9.09
CA VAL A 259 19.34 -2.66 8.53
C VAL A 259 19.40 -3.90 7.64
N ASN A 260 19.70 -3.72 6.36
CA ASN A 260 19.72 -4.77 5.33
C ASN A 260 18.41 -5.59 5.30
N GLY A 261 17.27 -4.90 5.46
CA GLY A 261 15.93 -5.51 5.54
C GLY A 261 15.56 -6.13 6.89
N GLU A 262 16.50 -6.31 7.83
CA GLU A 262 16.20 -6.85 9.16
C GLU A 262 15.76 -5.74 10.12
N THR A 263 14.64 -5.93 10.84
CA THR A 263 14.20 -4.97 11.86
C THR A 263 15.09 -5.03 13.09
N VAL A 264 15.93 -4.02 13.28
CA VAL A 264 16.85 -3.90 14.42
C VAL A 264 16.20 -3.19 15.62
N ARG A 265 15.22 -2.32 15.35
CA ARG A 265 14.47 -1.66 16.43
C ARG A 265 13.05 -1.32 16.00
N SER A 266 12.11 -1.44 16.93
CA SER A 266 10.74 -1.01 16.75
C SER A 266 10.26 -0.09 17.88
N LEU A 267 9.34 0.80 17.54
CA LEU A 267 8.55 1.61 18.47
C LEU A 267 7.08 1.41 18.15
N SER A 268 6.23 1.47 19.17
CA SER A 268 4.80 1.43 18.98
C SER A 268 4.10 2.31 20.02
N SER A 269 2.93 2.81 19.65
CA SER A 269 2.05 3.56 20.53
C SER A 269 0.61 3.35 20.09
N GLU A 270 -0.32 3.46 21.02
CA GLU A 270 -1.74 3.28 20.76
C GLU A 270 -2.53 4.40 21.44
N LEU A 271 -3.58 4.83 20.75
CA LEU A 271 -4.50 5.87 21.20
C LEU A 271 -5.93 5.40 20.94
N THR A 272 -6.79 5.45 21.95
CA THR A 272 -8.21 5.06 21.83
C THR A 272 -9.11 6.29 21.76
N PHE A 273 -10.06 6.27 20.83
CA PHE A 273 -11.26 7.10 20.83
C PHE A 273 -12.43 6.28 21.40
N ALA A 274 -12.91 6.64 22.58
CA ALA A 274 -14.05 5.99 23.21
C ALA A 274 -15.37 6.42 22.55
N PRO A 275 -16.45 5.64 22.62
CA PRO A 275 -17.77 6.07 22.17
C PRO A 275 -18.16 7.44 22.75
N GLY A 276 -18.57 8.37 21.90
CA GLY A 276 -18.96 9.74 22.24
C GLY A 276 -17.86 10.78 22.04
N ASP A 277 -16.57 10.39 21.98
CA ASP A 277 -15.48 11.36 21.85
C ASP A 277 -15.53 12.10 20.51
N SER A 278 -15.49 13.44 20.58
CA SER A 278 -15.54 14.35 19.43
C SER A 278 -14.46 15.45 19.47
N PHE A 279 -13.41 15.26 20.28
CA PHE A 279 -12.32 16.22 20.46
C PHE A 279 -11.02 15.73 19.79
N SER A 280 -10.00 16.59 19.77
CA SER A 280 -8.67 16.21 19.26
C SER A 280 -7.82 15.61 20.37
N ILE A 281 -7.06 14.56 20.05
CA ILE A 281 -6.14 13.90 20.99
C ILE A 281 -4.75 13.82 20.35
N THR A 282 -3.71 14.00 21.16
CA THR A 282 -2.32 13.95 20.72
C THR A 282 -1.67 12.67 21.24
N MET A 283 -1.15 11.87 20.32
CA MET A 283 -0.24 10.77 20.61
C MET A 283 1.18 11.33 20.75
N PRO A 284 1.82 11.20 21.93
CA PRO A 284 3.15 11.75 22.16
C PRO A 284 4.20 11.03 21.32
N SER A 285 5.25 11.77 20.96
CA SER A 285 6.39 11.20 20.23
C SER A 285 7.00 10.01 20.96
N GLN A 286 7.25 8.93 20.22
CA GLN A 286 8.09 7.83 20.68
C GLN A 286 9.50 8.06 20.16
N ASN A 287 10.48 7.87 21.03
CA ASN A 287 11.89 8.03 20.70
C ASN A 287 12.61 6.70 20.84
N GLY A 288 13.53 6.43 19.92
CA GLY A 288 14.36 5.24 19.91
C GLY A 288 15.79 5.59 19.53
N SER A 289 16.71 4.71 19.90
CA SER A 289 18.04 4.72 19.34
C SER A 289 18.49 3.29 19.04
N TRP A 290 19.37 3.18 18.05
CA TRP A 290 20.06 1.95 17.71
C TRP A 290 21.53 2.24 17.49
N ASN A 291 22.36 1.42 18.14
CA ASN A 291 23.80 1.58 18.15
C ASN A 291 24.47 0.39 17.50
N LEU A 292 25.30 0.65 16.51
CA LEU A 292 26.27 -0.32 16.01
C LEU A 292 27.56 -0.17 16.81
N TRP A 293 27.94 -1.24 17.51
CA TRP A 293 29.15 -1.27 18.34
C TRP A 293 30.28 -2.00 17.62
N GLY A 294 31.51 -1.56 17.86
CA GLY A 294 32.70 -2.16 17.27
C GLY A 294 33.01 -1.63 15.87
N LEU A 295 34.09 -2.13 15.28
CA LEU A 295 34.40 -1.87 13.88
C LEU A 295 33.39 -2.63 13.00
N PRO A 296 32.60 -1.94 12.16
CA PRO A 296 31.67 -2.62 11.27
C PRO A 296 32.43 -3.52 10.29
N ARG A 297 31.75 -4.49 9.68
CA ARG A 297 32.35 -5.19 8.54
C ARG A 297 32.38 -4.22 7.36
N ARG A 298 33.35 -4.36 6.47
CA ARG A 298 33.33 -3.61 5.22
C ARG A 298 32.10 -3.97 4.40
N GLY A 299 31.56 -2.99 3.69
CA GLY A 299 30.42 -3.15 2.82
C GLY A 299 29.41 -2.01 2.97
N ILE A 300 28.33 -2.14 2.19
CA ILE A 300 27.21 -1.21 2.18
C ILE A 300 26.14 -1.74 3.15
N TYR A 301 25.67 -0.84 4.00
CA TYR A 301 24.58 -1.09 4.94
C TYR A 301 23.38 -0.26 4.50
N HIS A 302 22.33 -0.94 4.04
CA HIS A 302 21.07 -0.29 3.72
C HIS A 302 20.26 -0.07 4.99
N ILE A 303 19.95 1.17 5.32
CA ILE A 303 19.22 1.52 6.54
C ILE A 303 17.89 2.15 6.15
N GLU A 304 16.81 1.64 6.72
CA GLU A 304 15.46 2.11 6.44
C GLU A 304 14.78 2.52 7.75
N TYR A 305 14.11 3.66 7.74
CA TYR A 305 13.25 4.11 8.82
C TYR A 305 11.82 4.29 8.34
N ASP A 306 10.96 3.39 8.77
CA ASP A 306 9.54 3.38 8.44
C ASP A 306 8.68 3.76 9.63
N VAL A 307 7.67 4.59 9.38
CA VAL A 307 6.57 4.86 10.31
C VAL A 307 5.24 4.66 9.59
N ARG A 308 4.39 3.82 10.18
CA ARG A 308 3.03 3.56 9.70
C ARG A 308 2.05 3.80 10.84
N ILE A 309 0.96 4.49 10.54
CA ILE A 309 -0.11 4.76 11.48
C ILE A 309 -1.39 4.15 10.95
N TYR A 310 -1.96 3.25 11.73
CA TYR A 310 -3.16 2.51 11.39
C TYR A 310 -4.36 2.95 12.24
N HIS A 311 -5.53 2.80 11.67
CA HIS A 311 -6.84 2.89 12.30
C HIS A 311 -7.36 1.46 12.49
N ARG A 312 -7.65 1.08 13.73
CA ARG A 312 -8.35 -0.16 14.09
C ARG A 312 -9.79 0.19 14.49
N PRO A 313 -10.76 0.10 13.57
CA PRO A 313 -12.17 0.32 13.86
C PRO A 313 -12.76 -0.84 14.65
N TYR A 314 -13.80 -0.56 15.44
CA TYR A 314 -14.60 -1.56 16.13
C TYR A 314 -16.05 -1.55 15.63
N ASP A 315 -16.70 -2.70 15.71
CA ASP A 315 -18.13 -2.86 15.43
C ASP A 315 -19.00 -2.32 16.57
N LYS A 316 -20.33 -2.36 16.36
CA LYS A 316 -21.30 -1.88 17.35
C LYS A 316 -21.28 -2.69 18.67
N ASN A 317 -20.71 -3.89 18.66
CA ASN A 317 -20.59 -4.77 19.82
C ASN A 317 -19.21 -4.63 20.51
N GLY A 318 -18.32 -3.78 20.00
CA GLY A 318 -16.99 -3.57 20.55
C GLY A 318 -15.97 -4.63 20.15
N SER A 319 -16.19 -5.37 19.06
CA SER A 319 -15.18 -6.25 18.46
C SER A 319 -14.40 -5.51 17.37
N PRO A 320 -13.07 -5.70 17.26
CA PRO A 320 -12.28 -5.05 16.22
C PRO A 320 -12.72 -5.56 14.84
N ILE A 321 -13.00 -4.64 13.92
CA ILE A 321 -13.30 -4.96 12.54
C ILE A 321 -11.97 -5.08 11.81
N TRP A 322 -11.62 -6.31 11.48
CA TRP A 322 -10.52 -6.61 10.58
C TRP A 322 -11.09 -6.74 9.18
N ILE A 323 -10.97 -5.67 8.38
CA ILE A 323 -11.05 -5.81 6.94
C ILE A 323 -9.63 -6.03 6.51
N GLU A 324 -9.17 -7.29 6.52
CA GLU A 324 -7.86 -7.63 5.97
C GLU A 324 -7.85 -7.17 4.51
N PRO A 325 -7.09 -6.12 4.15
CA PRO A 325 -6.86 -5.81 2.77
C PRO A 325 -5.66 -6.67 2.40
N GLN A 326 -5.85 -8.00 2.31
CA GLN A 326 -4.83 -8.84 1.70
C GLN A 326 -4.77 -8.39 0.25
N LEU A 327 -3.59 -7.95 -0.20
CA LEU A 327 -3.36 -7.84 -1.64
C LEU A 327 -3.69 -9.21 -2.23
N THR A 328 -4.44 -9.24 -3.34
CA THR A 328 -4.62 -10.49 -4.05
C THR A 328 -3.23 -11.00 -4.49
N PRO A 329 -3.07 -12.30 -4.77
CA PRO A 329 -1.84 -12.82 -5.38
C PRO A 329 -1.36 -11.98 -6.59
N VAL A 330 -2.28 -11.51 -7.44
CA VAL A 330 -1.99 -10.63 -8.58
C VAL A 330 -1.43 -9.27 -8.12
N GLU A 331 -2.03 -8.67 -7.10
CA GLU A 331 -1.55 -7.39 -6.56
C GLU A 331 -0.16 -7.50 -5.91
N TYR A 332 0.12 -8.58 -5.19
CA TYR A 332 1.44 -8.84 -4.64
C TYR A 332 2.49 -8.97 -5.74
N LEU A 333 2.17 -9.70 -6.81
CA LEU A 333 3.01 -9.84 -8.00
C LEU A 333 3.23 -8.49 -8.72
N ARG A 334 2.18 -7.66 -8.82
CA ARG A 334 2.26 -6.33 -9.44
C ARG A 334 3.26 -5.43 -8.72
N GLN A 335 3.28 -5.46 -7.39
CA GLN A 335 4.18 -4.65 -6.56
C GLN A 335 5.59 -5.22 -6.43
N ALA A 336 5.84 -6.44 -6.92
CA ALA A 336 7.18 -7.02 -6.92
C ALA A 336 8.09 -6.35 -7.96
N ASP A 337 9.39 -6.28 -7.65
CA ASP A 337 10.42 -5.71 -8.53
C ASP A 337 11.25 -6.79 -9.27
N ARG A 338 10.97 -8.07 -9.02
CA ARG A 338 11.67 -9.20 -9.65
C ARG A 338 10.88 -10.51 -9.56
N VAL A 339 11.23 -11.45 -10.42
CA VAL A 339 10.62 -12.78 -10.54
C VAL A 339 11.74 -13.82 -10.58
N TYR A 340 11.73 -14.77 -9.64
CA TYR A 340 12.51 -15.99 -9.74
C TYR A 340 11.82 -16.94 -10.71
N PHE A 341 12.51 -17.43 -11.73
CA PHE A 341 11.98 -18.30 -12.76
C PHE A 341 12.85 -19.55 -12.94
N ASP A 342 12.23 -20.71 -12.84
CA ASP A 342 12.86 -22.03 -12.89
C ASP A 342 12.15 -22.89 -13.94
N LEU A 343 12.80 -23.10 -15.10
CA LEU A 343 12.22 -23.82 -16.22
C LEU A 343 12.52 -25.31 -16.09
N ARG A 344 11.49 -26.11 -15.83
CA ARG A 344 11.63 -27.54 -15.54
C ARG A 344 11.55 -28.40 -16.77
N HIS A 345 10.71 -28.02 -17.71
CA HIS A 345 10.55 -28.73 -18.95
C HIS A 345 9.97 -27.85 -20.05
N LEU A 346 10.41 -28.10 -21.29
CA LEU A 346 9.65 -27.73 -22.47
C LEU A 346 9.98 -28.70 -23.61
N TYR A 347 9.04 -28.85 -24.53
CA TYR A 347 9.24 -29.53 -25.81
C TYR A 347 9.17 -28.50 -26.94
N TYR A 348 10.09 -28.57 -27.88
CA TYR A 348 10.08 -27.73 -29.07
C TYR A 348 10.12 -28.57 -30.34
N ARG A 349 9.44 -28.06 -31.37
CA ARG A 349 9.42 -28.63 -32.71
C ARG A 349 9.57 -27.52 -33.74
N ALA A 350 10.61 -27.62 -34.55
CA ALA A 350 10.84 -26.82 -35.74
C ALA A 350 10.56 -27.66 -36.99
N TYR A 351 9.81 -27.14 -37.95
CA TYR A 351 9.48 -27.83 -39.20
C TYR A 351 9.32 -26.86 -40.38
N GLY A 352 9.52 -27.36 -41.60
CA GLY A 352 9.56 -26.58 -42.84
C GLY A 352 10.89 -26.79 -43.56
N ALA A 353 11.60 -25.71 -43.88
CA ALA A 353 12.92 -25.75 -44.50
C ALA A 353 13.98 -26.48 -43.66
N ILE A 354 13.79 -26.49 -42.33
CA ILE A 354 14.58 -27.24 -41.36
C ILE A 354 13.59 -28.03 -40.49
N SER A 355 13.92 -29.28 -40.20
CA SER A 355 13.15 -30.12 -39.27
C SER A 355 14.02 -30.57 -38.12
N ARG A 356 13.65 -30.18 -36.90
CA ARG A 356 14.34 -30.54 -35.64
C ARG A 356 13.32 -30.53 -34.52
N GLU A 357 13.45 -31.45 -33.60
CA GLU A 357 12.67 -31.45 -32.36
C GLU A 357 13.56 -31.83 -31.19
N GLY A 358 13.14 -31.46 -30.00
CA GLY A 358 13.85 -31.78 -28.79
C GLY A 358 13.08 -31.29 -27.57
N SER A 359 13.67 -31.54 -26.41
CA SER A 359 13.15 -31.04 -25.14
C SER A 359 14.30 -30.51 -24.30
N TYR A 360 14.00 -29.53 -23.47
CA TYR A 360 14.89 -29.14 -22.38
C TYR A 360 14.31 -29.64 -21.06
N SER A 361 15.20 -30.05 -20.18
CA SER A 361 14.89 -30.48 -18.82
C SER A 361 15.54 -29.56 -17.79
N ASP A 362 15.02 -29.58 -16.56
CA ASP A 362 15.45 -28.76 -15.42
C ASP A 362 16.97 -28.70 -15.22
N GLY A 363 17.67 -29.82 -15.44
CA GLY A 363 19.12 -29.90 -15.26
C GLY A 363 19.95 -29.17 -16.33
N GLU A 364 19.35 -28.78 -17.44
CA GLU A 364 20.04 -28.15 -18.58
C GLU A 364 19.96 -26.62 -18.55
N LEU A 365 19.03 -26.05 -17.78
CA LEU A 365 18.78 -24.61 -17.72
C LEU A 365 18.70 -24.15 -16.26
N PRO A 366 19.74 -23.46 -15.73
CA PRO A 366 19.72 -23.01 -14.34
C PRO A 366 18.62 -21.96 -14.13
N PRO A 367 18.07 -21.87 -12.90
CA PRO A 367 17.08 -20.85 -12.59
C PRO A 367 17.66 -19.44 -12.70
N VAL A 368 16.81 -18.50 -13.10
CA VAL A 368 17.19 -17.09 -13.33
C VAL A 368 16.37 -16.15 -12.44
N CYS A 369 16.98 -15.01 -12.08
CA CYS A 369 16.26 -13.92 -11.44
C CYS A 369 16.04 -12.79 -12.44
N ILE A 370 14.77 -12.52 -12.76
CA ILE A 370 14.38 -11.57 -13.79
C ILE A 370 13.90 -10.28 -13.12
N SER A 371 14.48 -9.15 -13.48
CA SER A 371 14.04 -7.84 -13.02
C SER A 371 12.68 -7.47 -13.61
N LYS A 372 11.83 -6.83 -12.81
CA LYS A 372 10.47 -6.44 -13.17
C LYS A 372 10.19 -5.03 -12.66
N GLN A 373 9.50 -4.21 -13.44
CA GLN A 373 9.06 -2.90 -12.96
C GLN A 373 7.98 -3.05 -11.87
N SER A 374 8.19 -2.44 -10.70
CA SER A 374 7.17 -2.37 -9.66
C SER A 374 5.96 -1.54 -10.13
N GLY A 375 4.75 -2.02 -9.82
CA GLY A 375 3.49 -1.42 -10.27
C GLY A 375 2.98 -1.95 -11.62
N SER A 376 3.79 -2.71 -12.36
CA SER A 376 3.38 -3.38 -13.62
C SER A 376 3.18 -4.88 -13.40
N LEU A 377 2.46 -5.57 -14.28
CA LEU A 377 2.46 -7.04 -14.35
C LEU A 377 3.31 -7.57 -15.52
N ALA A 378 3.73 -6.69 -16.41
CA ALA A 378 4.55 -7.06 -17.57
C ALA A 378 5.95 -7.51 -17.12
N ILE A 379 6.50 -8.48 -17.85
CA ILE A 379 7.84 -9.01 -17.60
C ILE A 379 8.69 -8.71 -18.83
N GLN A 380 9.87 -8.13 -18.60
CA GLN A 380 10.85 -7.91 -19.67
C GLN A 380 11.90 -9.00 -19.60
N LEU A 381 12.13 -9.68 -20.71
CA LEU A 381 13.08 -10.76 -20.85
C LEU A 381 14.19 -10.33 -21.79
N ASN A 382 15.45 -10.51 -21.38
CA ASN A 382 16.54 -10.54 -22.33
C ASN A 382 16.74 -11.98 -22.81
N LEU A 383 16.64 -12.19 -24.11
CA LEU A 383 16.79 -13.50 -24.72
C LEU A 383 18.20 -14.08 -24.50
N GLN A 384 19.22 -13.24 -24.32
CA GLN A 384 20.58 -13.68 -24.02
C GLN A 384 20.69 -14.41 -22.67
N ASP A 385 19.85 -14.05 -21.69
CA ASP A 385 19.86 -14.65 -20.35
C ASP A 385 19.41 -16.12 -20.36
N PHE A 386 18.80 -16.56 -21.45
CA PHE A 386 18.36 -17.95 -21.69
C PHE A 386 19.32 -18.72 -22.62
N GLY A 387 20.55 -18.25 -22.76
CA GLY A 387 21.59 -18.91 -23.56
C GLY A 387 21.47 -18.69 -25.08
N LEU A 388 20.65 -17.73 -25.52
CA LEU A 388 20.56 -17.36 -26.93
C LEU A 388 21.70 -16.39 -27.31
N PRO A 389 22.25 -16.48 -28.54
CA PRO A 389 23.47 -15.75 -28.92
C PRO A 389 23.28 -14.25 -29.21
N TYR A 390 22.15 -13.64 -28.81
CA TYR A 390 21.83 -12.25 -29.13
C TYR A 390 21.11 -11.51 -27.99
N ASN A 391 21.55 -10.27 -27.76
CA ASN A 391 21.05 -9.35 -26.73
C ASN A 391 19.77 -8.65 -27.19
N ARG A 392 18.62 -9.29 -26.97
CA ARG A 392 17.32 -8.77 -27.41
C ARG A 392 16.31 -8.80 -26.26
N TRP A 393 15.71 -7.65 -26.00
CA TRP A 393 14.63 -7.52 -25.04
C TRP A 393 13.28 -7.82 -25.68
N VAL A 394 12.46 -8.63 -25.00
CA VAL A 394 11.08 -8.94 -25.33
C VAL A 394 10.22 -8.61 -24.12
N THR A 395 9.05 -7.98 -24.34
CA THR A 395 8.09 -7.68 -23.27
C THR A 395 6.93 -8.66 -23.34
N LEU A 396 6.74 -9.42 -22.28
CA LEU A 396 5.54 -10.20 -22.03
C LEU A 396 4.48 -9.27 -21.45
N GLY A 397 3.50 -8.87 -22.27
CA GLY A 397 2.34 -8.10 -21.84
C GLY A 397 1.41 -8.95 -20.97
N ALA A 398 0.95 -8.40 -19.85
CA ALA A 398 0.20 -9.17 -18.86
C ALA A 398 -1.25 -8.69 -18.72
N THR A 399 -2.19 -9.62 -18.68
CA THR A 399 -3.61 -9.37 -18.42
C THR A 399 -4.06 -10.20 -17.21
N PRO A 400 -4.51 -9.57 -16.11
CA PRO A 400 -5.12 -10.31 -15.00
C PRO A 400 -6.49 -10.84 -15.42
N LEU A 401 -6.72 -12.14 -15.26
CA LEU A 401 -8.01 -12.78 -15.57
C LEU A 401 -8.91 -12.88 -14.33
N SER A 402 -8.30 -12.96 -13.14
CA SER A 402 -8.93 -12.96 -11.82
C SER A 402 -7.91 -12.48 -10.77
N ASP A 403 -8.29 -12.48 -9.48
CA ASP A 403 -7.43 -12.15 -8.34
C ASP A 403 -6.22 -13.10 -8.17
N ASP A 404 -6.31 -14.31 -8.71
CA ASP A 404 -5.30 -15.37 -8.59
C ASP A 404 -4.78 -15.89 -9.94
N THR A 405 -5.20 -15.31 -11.06
CA THR A 405 -4.84 -15.81 -12.40
C THR A 405 -4.39 -14.69 -13.31
N VAL A 406 -3.27 -14.90 -13.99
CA VAL A 406 -2.69 -13.95 -14.95
C VAL A 406 -2.30 -14.67 -16.24
N GLU A 407 -2.51 -14.00 -17.36
CA GLU A 407 -2.03 -14.43 -18.67
C GLU A 407 -1.01 -13.41 -19.19
N TRP A 408 0.21 -13.88 -19.44
CA TRP A 408 1.21 -13.17 -20.19
C TRP A 408 1.11 -13.55 -21.65
N SER A 409 1.23 -12.57 -22.54
CA SER A 409 1.20 -12.77 -23.98
C SER A 409 2.25 -11.89 -24.65
N LEU A 410 2.74 -12.35 -25.79
CA LEU A 410 3.61 -11.59 -26.67
C LEU A 410 3.21 -11.83 -28.12
N ASP A 411 3.36 -10.82 -28.95
CA ASP A 411 3.22 -10.92 -30.40
C ASP A 411 4.10 -9.84 -31.02
N GLU A 412 5.34 -10.22 -31.32
CA GLU A 412 6.39 -9.34 -31.77
C GLU A 412 6.83 -9.70 -33.18
N LEU A 413 7.22 -8.68 -33.95
CA LEU A 413 7.78 -8.82 -35.29
C LEU A 413 9.25 -8.35 -35.30
N PRO A 414 10.21 -9.14 -34.76
CA PRO A 414 11.60 -8.72 -34.68
C PRO A 414 12.19 -8.38 -36.05
N ASN A 415 11.82 -9.17 -37.07
CA ASN A 415 12.32 -9.08 -38.45
C ASN A 415 13.85 -8.94 -38.52
N GLU A 416 14.56 -9.80 -37.79
CA GLU A 416 16.00 -9.69 -37.55
C GLU A 416 16.75 -10.97 -37.97
N CYS A 417 17.85 -10.82 -38.72
CA CYS A 417 18.69 -11.92 -39.16
C CYS A 417 19.77 -12.22 -38.10
N VAL A 418 19.73 -13.42 -37.52
CA VAL A 418 20.66 -13.86 -36.46
C VAL A 418 21.41 -15.13 -36.88
N ASN A 419 22.60 -15.34 -36.33
CA ASN A 419 23.33 -16.59 -36.52
C ASN A 419 23.04 -17.55 -35.36
N VAL A 420 22.56 -18.75 -35.67
CA VAL A 420 22.28 -19.82 -34.69
C VAL A 420 23.09 -21.05 -35.10
N GLU A 421 24.04 -21.45 -34.24
CA GLU A 421 24.89 -22.63 -34.48
C GLU A 421 25.57 -22.63 -35.88
N GLY A 422 25.95 -21.45 -36.38
CA GLY A 422 26.61 -21.30 -37.69
C GLY A 422 25.66 -21.09 -38.88
N ILE A 423 24.35 -21.12 -38.68
CA ILE A 423 23.34 -20.90 -39.73
C ILE A 423 22.67 -19.54 -39.53
N ASN A 424 22.58 -18.74 -40.60
CA ASN A 424 21.83 -17.48 -40.58
C ASN A 424 20.32 -17.76 -40.67
N VAL A 425 19.56 -17.25 -39.71
CA VAL A 425 18.11 -17.42 -39.59
C VAL A 425 17.47 -16.05 -39.36
N LEU A 426 16.48 -15.70 -40.17
CA LEU A 426 15.65 -14.51 -39.98
C LEU A 426 14.53 -14.85 -39.00
N ILE A 427 14.51 -14.21 -37.83
CA ILE A 427 13.41 -14.25 -36.88
C ILE A 427 12.37 -13.23 -37.35
N TYR A 428 11.31 -13.71 -37.99
CA TYR A 428 10.30 -12.83 -38.58
C TYR A 428 9.25 -12.40 -37.55
N ARG A 429 8.65 -13.37 -36.84
CA ARG A 429 7.62 -13.13 -35.83
C ARG A 429 7.72 -14.14 -34.70
N VAL A 430 7.48 -13.70 -33.47
CA VAL A 430 7.39 -14.56 -32.29
C VAL A 430 6.10 -14.22 -31.58
N TRP A 431 5.31 -15.22 -31.23
CA TRP A 431 4.04 -15.01 -30.55
C TRP A 431 3.68 -16.17 -29.63
N GLY A 432 2.95 -15.88 -28.56
CA GLY A 432 2.58 -16.91 -27.61
C GLY A 432 1.91 -16.36 -26.38
N ARG A 433 1.63 -17.26 -25.45
CA ARG A 433 1.11 -16.92 -24.13
C ARG A 433 1.58 -17.90 -23.06
N LEU A 434 1.62 -17.43 -21.83
CA LEU A 434 1.83 -18.20 -20.61
C LEU A 434 0.71 -17.84 -19.64
N ARG A 435 -0.04 -18.83 -19.19
CA ARG A 435 -1.14 -18.64 -18.23
C ARG A 435 -0.79 -19.37 -16.95
N ALA A 436 -0.87 -18.65 -15.85
CA ALA A 436 -0.52 -19.19 -14.55
C ALA A 436 -1.54 -18.87 -13.47
N ARG A 437 -1.66 -19.79 -12.53
CA ARG A 437 -2.27 -19.55 -11.22
C ARG A 437 -1.22 -19.06 -10.24
N LEU A 438 -1.62 -18.08 -9.45
CA LEU A 438 -0.85 -17.43 -8.40
C LEU A 438 -1.37 -17.90 -7.04
N GLN A 439 -0.46 -18.40 -6.21
CA GLN A 439 -0.79 -18.86 -4.87
C GLN A 439 0.03 -18.10 -3.84
N LEU A 440 -0.65 -17.57 -2.81
CA LEU A 440 0.04 -16.99 -1.66
C LEU A 440 0.66 -18.08 -0.81
N VAL A 441 1.92 -17.86 -0.42
CA VAL A 441 2.69 -18.72 0.47
C VAL A 441 3.35 -17.86 1.55
N PRO A 442 3.72 -18.44 2.71
CA PRO A 442 4.58 -17.74 3.67
C PRO A 442 5.81 -17.16 3.00
N ALA A 443 6.25 -15.97 3.44
CA ALA A 443 7.40 -15.31 2.85
C ALA A 443 8.66 -16.16 3.03
N GLU A 444 9.24 -16.63 1.93
CA GLU A 444 10.43 -17.47 1.92
C GLU A 444 11.61 -16.72 1.29
N PRO A 445 12.80 -16.71 1.92
CA PRO A 445 13.99 -16.07 1.36
C PRO A 445 14.46 -16.81 0.11
N ASN A 446 14.87 -16.07 -0.91
CA ASN A 446 15.46 -16.58 -2.14
C ASN A 446 16.87 -15.98 -2.30
N SER A 447 17.88 -16.84 -2.24
CA SER A 447 19.30 -16.44 -2.29
C SER A 447 19.71 -15.91 -3.67
N LEU A 448 19.16 -16.47 -4.76
CA LEU A 448 19.47 -16.03 -6.12
C LEU A 448 18.99 -14.59 -6.38
N CYS A 449 17.80 -14.26 -5.88
CA CYS A 449 17.21 -12.95 -6.03
C CYS A 449 17.51 -11.99 -4.85
N GLY A 450 18.18 -12.44 -3.79
CA GLY A 450 18.51 -11.61 -2.62
C GLY A 450 17.31 -11.03 -1.86
N ARG A 451 16.14 -11.68 -1.89
CA ARG A 451 14.91 -11.20 -1.24
C ARG A 451 13.95 -12.32 -0.88
N SER A 452 12.94 -12.01 -0.07
CA SER A 452 11.83 -12.90 0.21
C SER A 452 10.67 -12.74 -0.77
N PHE A 453 9.97 -13.85 -1.02
CA PHE A 453 8.82 -13.94 -1.92
C PHE A 453 7.64 -14.60 -1.21
N ASN A 454 6.43 -14.12 -1.47
CA ASN A 454 5.18 -14.64 -0.91
C ASN A 454 4.18 -15.13 -1.97
N VAL A 455 4.56 -15.14 -3.25
CA VAL A 455 3.70 -15.65 -4.34
C VAL A 455 4.44 -16.75 -5.10
N VAL A 456 3.79 -17.91 -5.23
CA VAL A 456 4.17 -19.00 -6.14
C VAL A 456 3.32 -18.89 -7.40
N ILE A 457 3.95 -19.03 -8.55
CA ILE A 457 3.36 -18.95 -9.89
C ILE A 457 3.49 -20.34 -10.51
N THR A 458 2.38 -20.92 -10.94
CA THR A 458 2.32 -22.27 -11.53
C THR A 458 1.57 -22.26 -12.85
N PRO A 459 2.09 -22.89 -13.91
CA PRO A 459 1.40 -22.95 -15.21
C PRO A 459 0.07 -23.71 -15.08
N ILE A 460 -0.96 -23.24 -15.78
CA ILE A 460 -2.28 -23.88 -15.86
C ILE A 460 -2.73 -24.03 -17.31
N ASP A 461 -3.72 -24.89 -17.55
CA ASP A 461 -4.34 -25.12 -18.87
C ASP A 461 -3.41 -25.73 -19.94
N GLY A 462 -2.27 -26.33 -19.55
CA GLY A 462 -1.38 -27.05 -20.47
C GLY A 462 -1.00 -26.21 -21.70
N ASP A 463 -1.03 -26.82 -22.89
CA ASP A 463 -0.70 -26.16 -24.17
C ASP A 463 -1.75 -25.12 -24.61
N ASP A 464 -2.98 -25.20 -24.10
CA ASP A 464 -3.98 -24.18 -24.36
C ASP A 464 -3.60 -22.87 -23.67
N GLY A 465 -3.04 -22.94 -22.47
CA GLY A 465 -2.58 -21.78 -21.69
C GLY A 465 -1.14 -21.37 -21.92
N ASN A 466 -0.26 -22.33 -22.27
CA ASN A 466 1.20 -22.15 -22.28
C ASN A 466 1.79 -22.67 -23.58
N GLN A 467 2.05 -21.76 -24.51
CA GLN A 467 2.61 -22.08 -25.80
C GLN A 467 3.35 -20.87 -26.37
N MET A 468 4.47 -21.14 -27.05
CA MET A 468 5.18 -20.14 -27.84
C MET A 468 5.32 -20.65 -29.26
N ASN A 469 5.24 -19.75 -30.23
CA ASN A 469 5.55 -20.04 -31.63
C ASN A 469 6.48 -18.98 -32.18
N ALA A 470 7.21 -19.38 -33.21
CA ALA A 470 7.93 -18.43 -34.04
C ALA A 470 7.80 -18.80 -35.51
N GLU A 471 7.78 -17.76 -36.33
CA GLU A 471 7.97 -17.86 -37.77
C GLU A 471 9.37 -17.39 -38.10
N LEU A 472 10.18 -18.30 -38.64
CA LEU A 472 11.57 -18.09 -38.97
C LEU A 472 11.82 -18.37 -40.46
N TYR A 473 12.94 -17.87 -40.99
CA TYR A 473 13.37 -18.15 -42.35
C TYR A 473 14.87 -18.48 -42.42
N ALA A 474 15.21 -19.64 -42.99
CA ALA A 474 16.58 -20.08 -43.19
C ALA A 474 17.34 -19.18 -44.18
N LEU A 475 18.66 -19.09 -44.00
CA LEU A 475 19.57 -18.26 -44.80
C LEU A 475 19.17 -16.77 -44.84
N CYS A 476 18.35 -16.34 -43.88
CA CYS A 476 17.72 -15.03 -43.83
C CYS A 476 16.96 -14.63 -45.10
N GLN A 477 16.36 -15.60 -45.79
CA GLN A 477 15.56 -15.35 -46.98
C GLN A 477 14.06 -15.46 -46.69
N HIS A 478 13.33 -14.35 -46.74
CA HIS A 478 11.88 -14.35 -46.52
C HIS A 478 11.13 -14.89 -47.76
N ASN A 479 11.07 -16.21 -47.92
CA ASN A 479 10.31 -16.91 -48.95
C ASN A 479 9.81 -18.28 -48.45
N ASP A 480 8.82 -18.84 -49.14
CA ASP A 480 8.16 -20.08 -48.71
C ASP A 480 9.12 -21.28 -48.61
N TYR A 481 10.16 -21.34 -49.45
CA TYR A 481 11.15 -22.43 -49.43
C TYR A 481 12.07 -22.38 -48.21
N ALA A 482 12.26 -21.21 -47.62
CA ALA A 482 13.11 -20.98 -46.45
C ALA A 482 12.32 -20.96 -45.13
N LYS A 483 10.98 -21.00 -45.18
CA LYS A 483 10.13 -20.90 -43.99
C LYS A 483 10.35 -22.06 -43.01
N VAL A 484 10.52 -21.73 -41.74
CA VAL A 484 10.60 -22.66 -40.61
C VAL A 484 9.60 -22.21 -39.55
N ASN A 485 8.63 -23.07 -39.24
CA ASN A 485 7.71 -22.85 -38.14
C ASN A 485 8.29 -23.51 -36.89
N VAL A 486 8.30 -22.78 -35.78
CA VAL A 486 8.71 -23.28 -34.48
C VAL A 486 7.50 -23.28 -33.55
N GLU A 487 7.30 -24.39 -32.87
CA GLU A 487 6.28 -24.58 -31.86
C GLU A 487 6.94 -25.05 -30.57
N VAL A 488 6.65 -24.37 -29.47
CA VAL A 488 7.07 -24.73 -28.11
C VAL A 488 5.83 -25.06 -27.30
N ARG A 489 5.83 -26.25 -26.70
CA ARG A 489 4.71 -26.89 -26.00
C ARG A 489 5.23 -27.55 -24.72
N GLN A 490 4.31 -28.09 -23.92
CA GLN A 490 4.59 -28.80 -22.67
C GLN A 490 5.50 -27.96 -21.74
N ILE A 491 5.25 -26.65 -21.71
CA ILE A 491 6.04 -25.70 -20.94
C ILE A 491 5.68 -25.87 -19.47
N ASP A 492 6.62 -26.38 -18.68
CA ASP A 492 6.50 -26.54 -17.23
C ASP A 492 7.59 -25.71 -16.53
N TYR A 493 7.18 -24.94 -15.55
CA TYR A 493 8.05 -24.06 -14.78
C TYR A 493 7.53 -23.88 -13.36
N LEU A 494 8.44 -23.57 -12.46
CA LEU A 494 8.12 -23.01 -11.15
C LEU A 494 8.60 -21.56 -11.13
N SER A 495 7.77 -20.65 -10.64
CA SER A 495 8.24 -19.28 -10.43
C SER A 495 7.77 -18.72 -9.10
N ARG A 496 8.56 -17.79 -8.56
CA ARG A 496 8.30 -17.15 -7.27
C ARG A 496 8.49 -15.65 -7.38
N SER A 497 7.59 -14.89 -6.78
CA SER A 497 7.62 -13.42 -6.76
C SER A 497 6.78 -12.89 -5.59
N GLY A 498 6.20 -11.71 -5.73
CA GLY A 498 5.41 -11.06 -4.70
C GLY A 498 6.27 -10.26 -3.72
N ASN A 499 5.75 -9.12 -3.27
CA ASN A 499 6.37 -8.28 -2.24
C ASN A 499 5.67 -8.49 -0.89
N PRO A 500 6.25 -9.26 0.05
CA PRO A 500 5.64 -9.51 1.37
C PRO A 500 5.30 -8.24 2.15
N GLU A 501 5.92 -7.11 1.80
CA GLU A 501 5.77 -5.82 2.47
C GLU A 501 4.86 -4.85 1.71
N ALA A 502 4.34 -5.30 0.57
CA ALA A 502 3.37 -4.56 -0.20
C ALA A 502 2.11 -4.30 0.63
N THR A 503 1.58 -3.09 0.51
CA THR A 503 0.32 -2.69 1.14
C THR A 503 -0.68 -2.30 0.07
N VAL A 504 -1.98 -2.41 0.35
CA VAL A 504 -3.02 -2.01 -0.59
C VAL A 504 -2.87 -0.51 -0.89
N PRO A 505 -2.84 -0.09 -2.19
CA PRO A 505 -2.78 1.32 -2.57
C PRO A 505 -3.88 2.20 -1.96
N TYR A 506 -4.90 1.57 -1.38
CA TYR A 506 -6.00 2.19 -0.66
C TYR A 506 -6.37 1.38 0.61
N ASN A 507 -5.38 1.05 1.45
CA ASN A 507 -5.67 0.41 2.74
C ASN A 507 -6.53 1.37 3.61
N PRO A 508 -7.82 1.06 3.89
CA PRO A 508 -8.69 1.97 4.65
C PRO A 508 -8.25 2.12 6.11
N HIS A 509 -7.45 1.17 6.61
CA HIS A 509 -6.82 1.25 7.92
C HIS A 509 -5.59 2.16 7.94
N LEU A 510 -4.90 2.44 6.82
CA LEU A 510 -3.68 3.25 6.83
C LEU A 510 -4.03 4.76 6.86
N LEU A 511 -3.68 5.44 7.95
CA LEU A 511 -3.90 6.89 8.11
C LEU A 511 -2.70 7.73 7.67
N TYR A 512 -1.48 7.20 7.84
CA TYR A 512 -0.26 7.91 7.52
C TYR A 512 0.89 6.93 7.32
N THR A 513 1.77 7.24 6.36
CA THR A 513 3.04 6.55 6.18
C THR A 513 4.15 7.56 5.98
N PHE A 514 5.31 7.24 6.55
CA PHE A 514 6.59 7.88 6.32
C PHE A 514 7.60 6.76 6.13
N SER A 515 8.48 6.91 5.15
CA SER A 515 9.59 6.01 4.90
C SER A 515 10.74 6.87 4.41
N ASP A 516 11.91 6.68 4.98
CA ASP A 516 13.17 7.30 4.58
C ASP A 516 14.26 6.24 4.67
N ALA A 517 15.21 6.26 3.75
CA ALA A 517 16.26 5.25 3.68
C ALA A 517 17.59 5.87 3.27
N GLU A 518 18.68 5.22 3.70
CA GLU A 518 20.04 5.65 3.41
C GLU A 518 20.97 4.44 3.31
N ASP A 519 21.87 4.47 2.33
CA ASP A 519 22.98 3.52 2.25
C ASP A 519 24.19 4.11 2.97
N ILE A 520 24.78 3.36 3.90
CA ILE A 520 26.03 3.74 4.56
C ILE A 520 27.13 2.78 4.11
N GLU A 521 28.20 3.31 3.52
CA GLU A 521 29.38 2.55 3.14
C GLU A 521 30.54 2.86 4.09
N PHE A 522 31.15 1.82 4.63
CA PHE A 522 32.37 1.94 5.44
C PHE A 522 33.60 1.71 4.57
N ILE A 523 34.24 2.81 4.19
CA ILE A 523 35.43 2.85 3.34
C ILE A 523 36.56 3.58 4.05
N LEU A 524 37.80 3.12 3.89
CA LEU A 524 38.95 3.81 4.44
C LEU A 524 39.28 5.01 3.54
N TYR A 525 39.49 6.20 4.12
CA TYR A 525 39.80 7.36 3.29
C TYR A 525 41.17 7.18 2.61
N GLY A 526 41.22 7.25 1.28
CA GLY A 526 42.40 6.97 0.45
C GLY A 526 42.50 5.54 -0.08
N ASP A 527 41.61 4.63 0.29
CA ASP A 527 41.50 3.26 -0.25
C ASP A 527 40.66 3.32 -1.54
N ALA A 528 41.33 3.51 -2.67
CA ALA A 528 40.71 3.69 -3.96
C ALA A 528 40.12 2.37 -4.49
N ASN A 529 40.79 1.24 -4.25
CA ASN A 529 40.38 -0.06 -4.78
C ASN A 529 39.41 -0.84 -3.85
N ARG A 530 39.14 -0.30 -2.65
CA ARG A 530 38.22 -0.83 -1.63
C ARG A 530 38.65 -2.16 -1.01
N ASP A 531 39.94 -2.49 -1.09
CA ASP A 531 40.53 -3.64 -0.41
C ASP A 531 40.87 -3.34 1.07
N GLY A 532 40.65 -2.08 1.48
CA GLY A 532 40.80 -1.47 2.79
C GLY A 532 42.16 -1.60 3.44
N GLN A 533 43.18 -1.72 2.61
CA GLN A 533 44.48 -1.14 2.86
C GLN A 533 44.58 0.15 2.04
N VAL A 534 45.46 1.06 2.45
CA VAL A 534 45.87 2.17 1.60
C VAL A 534 47.32 1.91 1.23
N ASP A 535 47.56 1.38 0.05
CA ASP A 535 48.90 0.99 -0.40
C ASP A 535 49.21 1.45 -1.83
N ASP A 536 50.26 0.89 -2.41
CA ASP A 536 50.72 1.24 -3.75
C ASP A 536 49.72 0.84 -4.83
N SER A 537 48.83 -0.12 -4.56
CA SER A 537 47.73 -0.49 -5.45
C SER A 537 46.70 0.63 -5.56
N ASP A 538 46.38 1.32 -4.46
CA ASP A 538 45.50 2.50 -4.47
C ASP A 538 46.14 3.68 -5.20
N LEU A 539 47.44 3.88 -4.96
CA LEU A 539 48.20 4.91 -5.66
C LEU A 539 48.19 4.67 -7.18
N LEU A 540 48.34 3.42 -7.61
CA LEU A 540 48.23 3.04 -9.02
C LEU A 540 46.82 3.22 -9.56
N ALA A 541 45.77 2.92 -8.77
CA ALA A 541 44.39 3.14 -9.16
C ALA A 541 44.12 4.63 -9.47
N VAL A 542 44.55 5.54 -8.59
CA VAL A 542 44.45 6.99 -8.83
C VAL A 542 45.27 7.40 -10.06
N LEU A 543 46.50 6.90 -10.22
CA LEU A 543 47.36 7.25 -11.35
C LEU A 543 46.82 6.77 -12.71
N PHE A 544 46.15 5.61 -12.76
CA PHE A 544 45.52 5.12 -13.98
C PHE A 544 44.31 5.95 -14.40
N GLU A 545 43.62 6.54 -13.44
CA GLU A 545 42.45 7.40 -13.67
C GLU A 545 42.80 8.90 -13.66
N PHE A 546 44.07 9.26 -13.55
CA PHE A 546 44.51 10.65 -13.40
C PHE A 546 44.06 11.54 -14.57
N GLY A 547 43.48 12.68 -14.25
CA GLY A 547 42.92 13.64 -15.20
C GLY A 547 41.55 13.26 -15.78
N GLN A 548 40.93 12.16 -15.31
CA GLN A 548 39.56 11.80 -15.65
C GLN A 548 38.56 12.60 -14.81
N GLU A 549 37.34 12.78 -15.32
CA GLU A 549 36.23 13.43 -14.62
C GLU A 549 35.09 12.42 -14.35
N GLY A 550 34.25 12.74 -13.36
CA GLY A 550 33.08 11.96 -12.96
C GLY A 550 33.35 10.99 -11.81
N LEU A 551 32.36 10.15 -11.49
CA LEU A 551 32.46 9.18 -10.39
C LEU A 551 33.43 8.06 -10.78
N ARG A 552 34.59 8.07 -10.12
CA ARG A 552 35.71 7.18 -10.37
C ARG A 552 36.24 6.66 -9.05
N ASP A 553 36.83 5.47 -9.08
CA ASP A 553 37.39 4.87 -7.87
C ASP A 553 38.62 5.65 -7.39
N GLY A 554 39.39 6.24 -8.33
CA GLY A 554 40.51 7.14 -8.07
C GLY A 554 40.15 8.56 -7.62
N ASP A 555 38.89 8.98 -7.72
CA ASP A 555 38.39 10.23 -7.11
C ASP A 555 38.06 9.94 -5.64
N VAL A 556 39.09 10.02 -4.79
CA VAL A 556 39.04 9.61 -3.38
C VAL A 556 38.61 10.75 -2.46
N ASN A 557 38.68 12.00 -2.91
CA ASN A 557 38.13 13.14 -2.18
C ASN A 557 36.67 13.46 -2.59
N GLY A 558 36.19 12.81 -3.65
CA GLY A 558 34.83 12.91 -4.14
C GLY A 558 34.48 14.27 -4.74
N ASP A 559 35.43 15.03 -5.30
CA ASP A 559 35.17 16.35 -5.88
C ASP A 559 34.75 16.31 -7.37
N GLY A 560 34.76 15.10 -7.97
CA GLY A 560 34.34 14.82 -9.34
C GLY A 560 35.48 14.87 -10.36
N ARG A 561 36.73 15.03 -9.93
CA ARG A 561 37.93 14.95 -10.78
C ARG A 561 38.98 14.10 -10.09
N VAL A 562 39.75 13.36 -10.87
CA VAL A 562 40.93 12.64 -10.37
C VAL A 562 42.16 13.51 -10.61
N ASP A 563 42.69 14.15 -9.57
CA ASP A 563 43.85 15.03 -9.69
C ASP A 563 44.91 14.83 -8.60
N ASP A 564 45.83 15.80 -8.48
CA ASP A 564 46.91 15.74 -7.51
C ASP A 564 46.41 15.79 -6.06
N THR A 565 45.20 16.31 -5.82
CA THR A 565 44.54 16.28 -4.51
C THR A 565 44.17 14.86 -4.10
N ASP A 566 43.68 14.04 -5.03
CA ASP A 566 43.40 12.61 -4.80
C ASP A 566 44.69 11.83 -4.55
N LEU A 567 45.71 12.10 -5.37
CA LEU A 567 47.01 11.46 -5.23
C LEU A 567 47.64 11.78 -3.87
N LEU A 568 47.59 13.05 -3.45
CA LEU A 568 48.05 13.47 -2.14
C LEU A 568 47.19 12.88 -1.01
N THR A 569 45.90 12.70 -1.24
CA THR A 569 45.00 12.05 -0.27
C THR A 569 45.45 10.62 -0.01
N VAL A 570 45.69 9.80 -1.05
CA VAL A 570 46.21 8.43 -0.90
C VAL A 570 47.57 8.45 -0.21
N LEU A 571 48.49 9.31 -0.63
CA LEU A 571 49.84 9.40 -0.04
C LEU A 571 49.83 9.79 1.44
N PHE A 572 48.95 10.71 1.86
CA PHE A 572 48.82 11.09 3.27
C PHE A 572 48.19 9.99 4.13
N GLN A 573 47.42 9.09 3.52
CA GLN A 573 46.76 7.98 4.19
C GLN A 573 47.52 6.64 4.01
N PHE A 574 48.66 6.65 3.33
CA PHE A 574 49.44 5.47 2.96
C PHE A 574 49.86 4.63 4.18
N GLY A 575 49.71 3.30 4.06
CA GLY A 575 49.99 2.33 5.12
C GLY A 575 48.88 2.18 6.16
N ARG A 576 47.73 2.85 6.00
CA ARG A 576 46.55 2.60 6.85
C ARG A 576 45.86 1.31 6.43
N ALA A 577 45.29 0.62 7.40
CA ALA A 577 44.42 -0.52 7.15
C ALA A 577 43.18 -0.43 8.03
N TYR A 578 42.05 -0.87 7.51
CA TYR A 578 40.73 -0.80 8.16
C TYR A 578 40.71 -1.36 9.60
N GLY A 579 41.51 -2.41 9.87
CA GLY A 579 41.61 -3.03 11.20
C GLY A 579 42.61 -2.37 12.16
N ASP A 580 43.48 -1.49 11.68
CA ASP A 580 44.56 -0.88 12.47
C ASP A 580 44.14 0.39 13.19
N CYS A 581 42.94 0.88 12.92
CA CYS A 581 42.38 2.10 13.47
C CYS A 581 42.10 2.03 14.97
N CYS A 582 42.07 0.82 15.54
CA CYS A 582 42.01 0.60 16.99
C CYS A 582 43.35 0.15 17.60
N ARG A 583 44.45 0.09 16.82
CA ARG A 583 45.78 -0.35 17.29
C ARG A 583 46.71 0.80 17.66
N SER A 584 46.54 1.99 17.09
CA SER A 584 47.41 3.15 17.30
C SER A 584 46.64 4.33 17.88
N CYS A 585 46.58 4.39 19.21
CA CYS A 585 46.18 5.61 19.92
C CYS A 585 47.35 6.60 19.91
N PRO A 586 47.21 7.83 19.39
CA PRO A 586 48.22 8.87 19.64
C PRO A 586 48.25 9.15 21.16
N PRO A 587 49.43 9.24 21.80
CA PRO A 587 49.51 9.59 23.21
C PRO A 587 48.92 11.00 23.42
N ASP A 588 48.16 11.18 24.52
CA ASP A 588 47.61 12.48 24.93
C ASP A 588 48.71 13.56 24.85
N ARG A 589 48.43 14.65 24.14
CA ARG A 589 49.31 15.82 24.07
C ARG A 589 49.29 16.63 25.35
#